data_AF-A0A9X8Y8N9-F1
#
_entry.id   AF-A0A9X8Y8N9-F1
#
_cell.length_a   1.000
_cell.length_b   1.000
_cell.length_c   1.000
_cell.angle_alpha   90.00
_cell.angle_beta   90.00
_cell.angle_gamma   90.00
#
_symmetry.space_group_name_H-M   'P 1'
#
loop_
_entity.id
_entity.type
_entity.pdbx_description
1 polymer ?
#
loop_
_entity_poly.entity_id
_entity_poly.type
_entity_poly.pdbx_seq_one_letter_code
_entity_poly.pdbx_strand_id
1 'polypeptide(L)' 'MSHVSEKVRPYFENLSIDLKNEILKRNVEINTLLDLIKCLETIVDEG' A
#
# COMPACT_ATOMS: atom_id res chain seq x y z
N MET A 1 8.22 6.09 -7.80
CA MET A 1 8.07 4.63 -7.98
C MET A 1 7.79 4.06 -6.61
N SER A 2 6.59 3.58 -6.33
CA SER A 2 6.33 2.94 -5.02
C SER A 2 7.09 1.62 -4.94
N HIS A 3 7.81 1.41 -3.85
CA HIS A 3 8.57 0.18 -3.62
C HIS A 3 7.78 -0.71 -2.65
N VAL A 4 7.56 -1.97 -3.02
CA VAL A 4 6.85 -2.94 -2.17
C VAL A 4 7.77 -4.13 -1.96
N SER A 5 8.16 -4.39 -0.71
CA SER A 5 9.05 -5.49 -0.37
C SER A 5 8.38 -6.84 -0.64
N GLU A 6 9.16 -7.85 -1.04
CA GLU A 6 8.65 -9.20 -1.36
C GLU A 6 7.84 -9.84 -0.23
N LYS A 7 8.17 -9.50 1.03
CA LYS A 7 7.47 -9.99 2.22
C LYS A 7 6.02 -9.51 2.32
N VAL A 8 5.74 -8.31 1.82
CA VAL A 8 4.41 -7.67 1.87
C VAL A 8 3.68 -7.68 0.53
N ARG A 9 4.41 -7.97 -0.55
CA ARG A 9 3.88 -8.15 -1.90
C ARG A 9 2.64 -9.04 -1.99
N PRO A 10 2.56 -10.23 -1.35
CA PRO A 10 1.34 -11.05 -1.42
C PRO A 10 0.11 -10.36 -0.80
N TYR A 11 0.30 -9.55 0.24
CA TYR A 11 -0.78 -8.77 0.83
C TYR A 11 -1.18 -7.61 -0.07
N PHE A 12 -0.20 -6.91 -0.64
CA PHE A 12 -0.43 -5.84 -1.61
C PHE A 12 -1.17 -6.33 -2.85
N GLU A 13 -0.82 -7.49 -3.39
CA GLU A 13 -1.49 -8.06 -4.56
C GLU A 13 -2.93 -8.49 -4.27
N ASN A 14 -3.23 -8.90 -3.04
CA ASN A 14 -4.59 -9.21 -2.59
C ASN A 14 -5.51 -7.97 -2.43
N LEU A 15 -4.96 -6.76 -2.43
CA LEU A 15 -5.77 -5.55 -2.35
C LEU A 15 -6.57 -5.31 -3.63
N SER A 16 -7.66 -4.55 -3.52
CA SER A 16 -8.41 -4.04 -4.67
C SER A 16 -7.54 -3.15 -5.56
N ILE A 17 -7.90 -3.08 -6.84
CA ILE A 17 -7.18 -2.27 -7.84
C ILE A 17 -7.15 -0.80 -7.43
N ASP A 18 -8.24 -0.27 -6.86
CA ASP A 18 -8.34 1.12 -6.39
C ASP A 18 -7.31 1.42 -5.30
N LEU A 19 -7.20 0.58 -4.27
CA LEU A 19 -6.20 0.74 -3.20
C LEU A 19 -4.78 0.66 -3.75
N LYS A 20 -4.51 -0.29 -4.66
CA LYS A 20 -3.20 -0.37 -5.32
C LYS A 20 -2.87 0.91 -6.08
N ASN A 21 -3.82 1.45 -6.84
CA ASN A 21 -3.64 2.70 -7.58
C ASN A 21 -3.40 3.88 -6.64
N GLU A 22 -4.13 3.99 -5.54
CA GLU A 22 -3.93 5.05 -4.54
C GLU A 22 -2.55 4.95 -3.88
N ILE A 23 -2.10 3.74 -3.52
CA ILE A 23 -0.75 3.50 -2.98
C ILE A 23 0.33 3.86 -4.02
N LEU A 24 0.11 3.53 -5.29
CA LEU A 24 1.04 3.85 -6.39
C LEU A 24 1.12 5.36 -6.65
N LYS A 25 0.00 6.09 -6.56
CA LYS A 25 -0.04 7.56 -6.69
C LYS A 25 0.76 8.26 -5.59
N ARG A 26 0.75 7.72 -4.37
CA ARG A 26 1.40 8.32 -3.20
C ARG A 26 2.92 8.13 -3.14
N ASN A 27 3.53 7.37 -4.06
CA ASN A 27 4.97 7.09 -4.08
C ASN A 27 5.53 6.59 -2.73
N VAL A 28 4.80 5.73 -2.04
CA VAL A 28 5.21 5.20 -0.73
C VAL A 28 6.15 4.00 -0.85
N GLU A 29 7.00 3.82 0.15
CA GLU A 29 7.85 2.63 0.30
C GLU A 29 7.28 1.73 1.40
N ILE A 30 6.80 0.56 1.00
CA ILE A 30 6.20 -0.43 1.90
C ILE A 30 7.22 -1.55 2.13
N ASN A 31 7.91 -1.47 3.26
CA ASN A 31 8.91 -2.45 3.66
C ASN A 31 8.33 -3.50 4.62
N THR A 32 7.33 -3.11 5.41
CA THR A 32 6.70 -3.95 6.42
C THR A 32 5.18 -3.96 6.30
N LEU A 33 4.53 -4.97 6.90
CA LEU A 33 3.08 -5.06 6.91
C LEU A 33 2.45 -3.86 7.63
N LEU A 34 3.15 -3.32 8.63
CA LEU A 34 2.71 -2.13 9.36
C LEU A 34 2.67 -0.89 8.46
N ASP A 35 3.65 -0.74 7.57
CA ASP A 35 3.66 0.36 6.57
C ASP A 35 2.48 0.24 5.62
N LEU A 36 2.14 -0.99 5.22
CA LEU A 36 0.97 -1.25 4.38
C LEU A 36 -0.31 -0.85 5.11
N ILE A 37 -0.47 -1.27 6.36
CA ILE A 37 -1.65 -0.97 7.18
C ILE A 37 -1.79 0.56 7.36
N LYS A 38 -0.72 1.25 7.76
CA LYS A 38 -0.75 2.71 7.92
C LYS A 38 -1.10 3.43 6.63
N CYS A 39 -0.54 2.98 5.51
CA CYS A 39 -0.85 3.57 4.20
C CYS A 39 -2.33 3.37 3.84
N LEU A 40 -2.88 2.18 4.11
CA LEU A 40 -4.29 1.89 3.91
C LEU A 40 -5.18 2.72 4.83
N GLU A 41 -4.86 2.82 6.12
CA GLU A 41 -5.59 3.66 7.07
C GLU A 41 -5.60 5.12 6.61
N THR A 42 -4.46 5.65 6.17
CA THR A 42 -4.38 7.03 5.65
C THR A 42 -5.25 7.22 4.40
N ILE A 43 -5.29 6.24 3.49
CA ILE A 43 -6.14 6.29 2.30
C ILE A 43 -7.63 6.27 2.67
N VAL A 44 -8.01 5.47 3.67
CA VAL A 44 -9.39 5.36 4.15
C VAL A 44 -9.82 6.59 4.95
N ASP A 45 -8.92 7.19 5.73
CA ASP A 45 -9.20 8.37 6.54
C ASP A 45 -9.30 9.66 5.70
N GLU A 46 -8.60 9.71 4.57
CA GLU A 46 -8.69 10.82 3.60
C GLU A 46 -9.88 10.71 2.63
N GLY A 47 -10.55 9.56 2.55
CA GLY A 47 -11.63 9.25 1.60
C GLY A 47 -13.03 9.30 2.20
#